data_AF-X0TW22-F1
#
_entry.id   AF-X0TW22-F1
#
_cell.length_a   1.000
_cell.length_b   1.000
_cell.length_c   1.000
_cell.angle_alpha   90.00
_cell.angle_beta   90.00
_cell.angle_gamma   90.00
#
_symmetry.space_group_name_H-M   'P 1'
#
loop_
_entity.id
_entity.type
_entity.pdbx_description
1 polymer ?
#
loop_
_entity_poly.entity_id
_entity_poly.type
_entity_poly.pdbx_seq_one_letter_code
_entity_poly.pdbx_strand_id
1 'polypeptide(L)' 'MKIILLGTTGYHPNDRRHTPCMVLPECGVLLDAGTAMFRAGRYLETPDVDIFLTHAHIDHVIGLTYLFDIVRDYPLDHIR' A
#
# COMPACT_ATOMS: atom_id res chain seq x y z
N MET A 1 -0.54 13.52 -12.07
CA MET A 1 -1.23 12.63 -11.11
C MET A 1 -1.48 11.30 -11.78
N LYS A 2 -0.68 10.31 -11.38
CA LYS A 2 -0.80 8.93 -11.82
C LYS A 2 -1.25 8.07 -10.64
N ILE A 3 -2.12 7.10 -10.90
CA ILE A 3 -2.40 6.02 -9.94
C ILE A 3 -1.70 4.75 -10.40
N ILE A 4 -1.04 4.05 -9.48
CA ILE A 4 -0.42 2.75 -9.73
C ILE A 4 -1.21 1.69 -8.96
N LEU A 5 -1.68 0.68 -9.69
CA LEU A 5 -2.45 -0.43 -9.13
C LEU A 5 -1.50 -1.56 -8.72
N LEU A 6 -1.19 -1.67 -7.42
CA LEU A 6 -0.26 -2.69 -6.91
C LEU A 6 -0.97 -4.04 -6.70
N GLY A 7 -2.26 -3.99 -6.34
CA GLY A 7 -3.13 -5.16 -6.20
C GLY A 7 -4.56 -4.84 -6.60
N THR A 8 -5.23 -5.80 -7.24
CA THR A 8 -6.53 -5.61 -7.91
C THR A 8 -7.48 -6.81 -7.77
N THR A 9 -7.15 -7.81 -6.95
CA THR A 9 -8.07 -8.90 -6.60
C THR A 9 -8.76 -8.61 -5.27
N GLY A 10 -9.92 -9.23 -4.99
CA GLY A 10 -10.58 -9.17 -3.69
C GLY A 10 -10.48 -10.48 -2.92
N TYR A 11 -10.69 -10.40 -1.60
CA TYR A 11 -10.71 -11.48 -0.62
C TYR A 11 -9.38 -12.23 -0.43
N HIS A 12 -8.90 -12.98 -1.44
CA HIS A 12 -7.64 -13.72 -1.36
C HIS A 12 -6.70 -13.34 -2.49
N PRO A 13 -5.38 -13.18 -2.22
CA PRO A 13 -4.40 -13.09 -3.29
C PRO A 13 -4.37 -14.40 -4.09
N ASN A 14 -3.81 -14.33 -5.28
CA ASN A 14 -3.51 -15.50 -6.11
C ASN A 14 -2.21 -15.27 -6.87
N ASP A 15 -1.76 -16.30 -7.59
CA ASP A 15 -0.49 -16.30 -8.34
C ASP A 15 -0.34 -15.14 -9.32
N ARG A 16 -1.45 -14.51 -9.74
CA ARG A 16 -1.45 -13.41 -10.71
C ARG A 16 -1.71 -12.04 -10.10
N ARG A 17 -2.46 -11.97 -9.00
CA ARG A 17 -2.96 -10.72 -8.43
C ARG A 17 -2.95 -10.76 -6.91
N HIS A 18 -2.42 -9.71 -6.32
CA HIS A 18 -2.54 -9.42 -4.90
C HIS A 18 -3.81 -8.60 -4.59
N THR A 19 -4.17 -8.54 -3.32
CA THR A 19 -5.36 -7.86 -2.79
C THR A 19 -5.19 -6.33 -2.79
N PRO A 20 -6.26 -5.53 -2.63
CA PRO A 20 -6.27 -4.12 -3.04
C PRO A 20 -5.18 -3.29 -2.36
N CYS A 21 -4.40 -2.61 -3.18
CA CYS A 21 -3.45 -1.58 -2.73
C CYS A 21 -3.11 -0.74 -3.96
N MET A 22 -3.30 0.56 -3.85
CA MET A 22 -3.03 1.51 -4.93
C MET A 22 -2.24 2.68 -4.36
N VAL A 23 -1.30 3.22 -5.14
CA VAL A 23 -0.46 4.34 -4.73
C VAL A 23 -0.62 5.51 -5.70
N LEU A 24 -0.68 6.72 -5.16
CA LEU A 24 -0.47 7.97 -5.87
C LEU A 24 0.92 8.49 -5.47
N PRO A 25 1.98 8.18 -6.24
CA PRO A 25 3.37 8.46 -5.89
C PRO A 25 3.63 9.90 -5.47
N GLU A 26 3.11 10.84 -6.25
CA GLU A 26 3.48 12.26 -6.18
C GLU A 26 2.98 12.93 -4.89
N CYS A 27 1.95 12.38 -4.26
CA CYS A 27 1.36 12.93 -3.03
C CYS A 27 1.40 11.95 -1.85
N GLY A 28 2.11 10.82 -1.97
CA GLY A 28 2.29 9.88 -0.86
C GLY A 28 1.00 9.19 -0.40
N VAL A 29 -0.02 9.11 -1.26
CA VAL A 29 -1.31 8.54 -0.86
C VAL A 29 -1.37 7.06 -1.22
N LEU A 30 -1.76 6.25 -0.23
CA LEU A 30 -2.13 4.86 -0.42
C LEU A 30 -3.64 4.69 -0.24
N LEU A 31 -4.25 3.94 -1.17
CA LEU A 31 -5.66 3.54 -1.08
C LEU A 31 -5.69 2.03 -0.82
N ASP A 32 -6.18 1.67 0.37
CA ASP A 32 -6.08 0.35 0.99
C ASP A 32 -4.63 -0.15 1.15
N ALA A 33 -4.46 -1.06 2.11
CA ALA A 33 -3.20 -1.69 2.46
C ALA A 33 -3.36 -3.21 2.42
N GLY A 34 -3.71 -3.76 1.26
CA GLY A 34 -3.80 -5.20 1.04
C GLY A 34 -2.43 -5.89 0.90
N THR A 35 -2.45 -7.14 0.48
CA THR A 35 -1.27 -8.01 0.34
C THR A 35 -0.25 -7.52 -0.70
N ALA A 36 -0.59 -6.55 -1.56
CA ALA A 36 0.36 -5.90 -2.47
C ALA A 36 1.24 -4.82 -1.79
N MET A 37 0.94 -4.46 -0.54
CA MET A 37 1.57 -3.36 0.17
C MET A 37 3.10 -3.46 0.26
N PHE A 38 3.68 -4.67 0.26
CA PHE A 38 5.15 -4.89 0.26
C PHE A 38 5.87 -4.23 -0.93
N ARG A 39 5.15 -3.81 -1.97
CA ARG A 39 5.69 -3.12 -3.16
C ARG A 39 5.66 -1.60 -3.01
N ALA A 40 4.89 -1.05 -2.07
CA ALA A 40 4.53 0.37 -2.01
C ALA A 40 5.74 1.30 -1.94
N GLY A 41 6.72 0.99 -1.08
CA GLY A 41 7.91 1.83 -0.88
C GLY A 41 8.72 2.09 -2.16
N ARG A 42 8.67 1.18 -3.15
CA ARG A 42 9.36 1.34 -4.46
C ARG A 42 8.80 2.48 -5.31
N TYR A 43 7.58 2.92 -5.02
CA TYR A 43 6.82 3.85 -5.85
C TYR A 43 6.50 5.16 -5.15
N LEU A 44 6.84 5.33 -3.88
CA LEU A 44 6.63 6.60 -3.18
C LEU A 44 7.68 7.62 -3.63
N GLU A 45 7.25 8.85 -3.92
CA GLU A 45 8.13 9.97 -4.29
C GLU A 45 8.30 10.99 -3.15
N THR A 46 7.73 10.68 -1.98
CA THR A 46 7.75 11.50 -0.76
C THR A 46 7.91 10.62 0.48
N PRO A 47 8.58 11.10 1.55
CA PRO A 47 8.67 10.38 2.83
C PRO A 47 7.40 10.51 3.69
N ASP A 48 6.45 11.36 3.31
CA ASP A 48 5.16 11.52 3.97
C ASP A 48 4.09 10.66 3.31
N VAL A 49 3.43 9.80 4.09
CA VAL A 49 2.43 8.84 3.59
C VAL A 49 1.11 8.97 4.35
N ASP A 50 0.02 9.11 3.61
CA ASP A 50 -1.35 9.01 4.13
C ASP A 50 -2.02 7.72 3.58
N ILE A 51 -2.51 6.86 4.47
CA ILE A 51 -3.13 5.57 4.12
C ILE A 51 -4.64 5.66 4.35
N PHE A 52 -5.40 5.65 3.26
CA PHE A 52 -6.86 5.65 3.30
C PHE A 52 -7.38 4.22 3.19
N LEU A 53 -7.91 3.69 4.28
CA LEU A 53 -8.61 2.41 4.29
C LEU A 53 -10.08 2.61 3.93
N THR A 54 -10.57 1.85 2.97
CA THR A 54 -11.99 1.87 2.61
C THR A 54 -12.86 1.24 3.71
N HIS A 55 -12.41 0.13 4.30
CA HIS A 55 -13.06 -0.60 5.38
C HIS A 55 -12.09 -1.63 5.99
N ALA A 56 -12.51 -2.33 7.05
CA ALA A 56 -11.65 -3.21 7.84
C ALA A 56 -11.75 -4.72 7.49
N HIS A 57 -12.00 -5.07 6.23
CA HIS A 57 -11.80 -6.46 5.80
C HIS A 57 -10.30 -6.76 5.65
N ILE A 58 -9.91 -7.99 5.99
CA ILE A 58 -8.50 -8.39 6.11
C ILE A 58 -7.73 -8.13 4.80
N ASP A 59 -8.34 -8.38 3.66
CA ASP A 59 -7.71 -8.19 2.35
C ASP A 59 -7.41 -6.74 1.98
N HIS A 60 -7.98 -5.77 2.72
CA HIS A 60 -7.73 -4.33 2.60
C HIS A 60 -6.79 -3.77 3.66
N VAL A 61 -6.53 -4.49 4.76
CA VAL A 61 -5.77 -3.96 5.91
C VAL A 61 -4.56 -4.80 6.33
N ILE A 62 -4.44 -6.05 5.86
CA ILE A 62 -3.38 -6.96 6.31
C ILE A 62 -1.97 -6.43 6.01
N GLY A 63 -1.81 -5.70 4.91
CA GLY A 63 -0.56 -5.08 4.50
C GLY A 63 -0.10 -3.94 5.41
N LEU A 64 -0.93 -3.42 6.32
CA LEU A 64 -0.46 -2.53 7.38
C LEU A 64 0.62 -3.19 8.24
N THR A 65 0.54 -4.51 8.43
CA THR A 65 1.58 -5.27 9.15
C THR A 65 2.93 -5.30 8.42
N TYR A 66 2.95 -4.98 7.11
CA TYR A 66 4.17 -4.98 6.30
C TYR A 66 4.92 -3.64 6.38
N LEU A 67 4.31 -2.62 7.00
CA LEU A 67 4.94 -1.31 7.17
C LEU A 67 6.28 -1.39 7.90
N PHE A 68 6.48 -2.35 8.80
CA PHE A 68 7.76 -2.55 9.47
C PHE A 68 8.90 -2.81 8.48
N ASP A 69 8.68 -3.66 7.47
CA ASP A 69 9.67 -3.92 6.43
C ASP A 69 9.80 -2.72 5.49
N ILE A 70 8.69 -2.06 5.16
CA ILE A 70 8.70 -0.90 4.25
C ILE A 70 9.48 0.26 4.86
N VAL A 71 9.23 0.62 6.12
CA VAL A 71 9.94 1.73 6.80
C VAL A 71 11.42 1.43 6.96
N ARG A 72 11.78 0.15 7.17
CA ARG A 72 13.19 -0.26 7.22
C ARG A 72 13.88 -0.06 5.87
N ASP A 73 13.24 -0.47 4.78
CA ASP A 73 13.85 -0.50 3.44
C ASP A 73 13.70 0.85 2.70
N TYR A 74 12.66 1.62 3.03
CA TYR A 74 12.29 2.93 2.49
C TYR A 74 11.90 3.85 3.67
N PRO A 75 12.86 4.57 4.26
CA PRO A 75 12.59 5.43 5.42
C PRO A 75 11.50 6.45 5.13
N LEU A 76 10.49 6.51 6.00
CA LEU A 76 9.35 7.43 5.96
C LEU A 76 9.39 8.34 7.19
N ASP A 77 9.06 9.62 7.01
CA ASP A 77 9.07 10.62 8.08
C ASP A 77 7.72 10.64 8.82
N HIS A 78 6.62 10.58 8.07
CA HIS A 78 5.26 10.56 8.61
C HIS A 78 4.41 9.49 7.94
N ILE A 79 3.63 8.78 8.75
CA ILE A 79 2.67 7.77 8.32
C ILE A 79 1.36 8.05 9.06
N ARG A 80 0.28 8.26 8.33
CA ARG A 80 -1.06 8.58 8.88
C ARG A 80 -2.13 7.64 8.37
#